data_AF-G7SQM5-F1
#
_entry.id   AF-G7SQM5-F1
#
_cell.length_a   1.000
_cell.length_b   1.000
_cell.length_c   1.000
_cell.angle_alpha   90.00
_cell.angle_beta   90.00
_cell.angle_gamma   90.00
#
_symmetry.space_group_name_H-M   'P 1'
#
loop_
_entity.id
_entity.type
_entity.pdbx_description
1 polymer ?
#
loop_
_entity_poly.entity_id
_entity_poly.type
_entity_poly.pdbx_seq_one_letter_code
_entity_poly.pdbx_strand_id
1 'polypeptide(L)'
;MHGGGLNAYFKYRMDAAYFLFRHKKIRYIIVSGDNRDKNYNEPKMMKKELIRKGIPNYFIYKDISGISTIHSVIRVYKIFNQRKFTIISQKFHNERAIFIGNCLGLDVIGFNAKNLTFDFKMQIREFFARIKAIVEIFFSFLREIKSRG
;
A
#
# COMPACT_ATOMS: atom_id res chain seq x y z
N MET A 1 7.42 21.42 -15.18
CA MET A 1 8.12 20.11 -15.20
C MET A 1 8.63 19.78 -13.80
N HIS A 2 7.89 18.99 -13.00
CA HIS A 2 8.34 18.42 -11.72
C HIS A 2 7.51 17.16 -11.45
N GLY A 3 8.06 15.94 -11.64
CA GLY A 3 7.25 14.72 -11.48
C GLY A 3 7.93 13.35 -11.60
N GLY A 4 9.27 13.28 -11.61
CA GLY A 4 9.99 12.03 -11.90
C GLY A 4 9.94 10.95 -10.80
N GLY A 5 9.76 11.33 -9.53
CA GLY A 5 9.90 10.40 -8.39
C GLY A 5 8.68 9.51 -8.12
N LEU A 6 7.47 10.04 -8.22
CA LEU A 6 6.22 9.28 -7.99
C LEU A 6 5.98 8.22 -9.08
N ASN A 7 6.40 8.50 -10.32
CA ASN A 7 6.15 7.62 -11.46
C ASN A 7 6.92 6.30 -11.37
N ALA A 8 8.17 6.31 -10.88
CA ALA A 8 9.00 5.11 -10.86
C ALA A 8 8.51 4.08 -9.82
N TYR A 9 8.19 4.50 -8.60
CA TYR A 9 7.62 3.59 -7.59
C TYR A 9 6.29 2.98 -8.04
N PHE A 10 5.42 3.80 -8.63
CA PHE A 10 4.17 3.34 -9.22
C PHE A 10 4.42 2.28 -10.30
N LYS A 11 5.28 2.60 -11.28
CA LYS A 11 5.65 1.71 -12.38
C LYS A 11 6.17 0.37 -11.85
N TYR A 12 7.09 0.37 -10.89
CA TYR A 12 7.65 -0.86 -10.34
C TYR A 12 6.63 -1.72 -9.59
N ARG A 13 5.65 -1.12 -8.90
CA ARG A 13 4.55 -1.88 -8.29
C ARG A 13 3.66 -2.52 -9.36
N MET A 14 3.36 -1.80 -10.44
CA MET A 14 2.54 -2.32 -11.53
C MET A 14 3.27 -3.43 -12.31
N ASP A 15 4.57 -3.27 -12.54
CA ASP A 15 5.42 -4.28 -13.18
C ASP A 15 5.49 -5.56 -12.32
N ALA A 16 5.66 -5.41 -11.00
CA ALA A 16 5.65 -6.52 -10.05
C ALA A 16 4.31 -7.27 -10.05
N ALA A 17 3.19 -6.55 -10.03
CA ALA A 17 1.85 -7.15 -10.07
C ALA A 17 1.60 -7.89 -11.38
N TYR A 18 1.98 -7.31 -12.51
CA TYR A 18 1.90 -7.96 -13.81
C TYR A 18 2.78 -9.22 -13.88
N PHE A 19 4.01 -9.14 -13.38
CA PHE A 19 4.93 -10.27 -13.33
C PHE A 19 4.32 -11.47 -12.59
N LEU A 20 3.80 -11.24 -11.37
CA LEU A 20 3.18 -12.30 -10.56
C LEU A 20 1.93 -12.88 -11.23
N PHE A 21 1.10 -12.03 -11.84
CA PHE A 21 -0.10 -12.46 -12.55
C PHE A 21 0.25 -13.35 -13.74
N ARG A 22 1.20 -12.91 -14.60
CA ARG A 22 1.65 -13.67 -15.77
C ARG A 22 2.25 -15.03 -15.42
N HIS A 23 2.94 -15.13 -14.28
CA HIS A 23 3.51 -16.38 -13.79
C HIS A 23 2.55 -17.21 -12.92
N LYS A 24 1.25 -16.88 -12.93
CA LYS A 24 0.19 -17.60 -12.18
C LYS A 24 0.48 -17.71 -10.68
N LYS A 25 1.22 -16.75 -10.10
CA LYS A 25 1.50 -16.67 -8.66
C LYS A 25 0.38 -15.97 -7.88
N ILE A 26 -0.43 -15.17 -8.58
CA ILE A 26 -1.65 -14.53 -8.05
C ILE A 26 -2.78 -14.71 -9.08
N ARG A 27 -4.03 -14.74 -8.60
CA ARG A 27 -5.23 -14.93 -9.45
C ARG A 27 -6.03 -13.65 -9.67
N TYR A 28 -6.16 -12.82 -8.64
CA TYR A 28 -6.89 -11.55 -8.68
C TYR A 28 -6.02 -10.44 -8.09
N ILE A 29 -6.27 -9.20 -8.48
CA ILE A 29 -5.55 -8.02 -8.00
C ILE A 29 -6.55 -7.05 -7.38
N ILE A 30 -6.27 -6.62 -6.16
CA ILE A 30 -6.96 -5.51 -5.50
C ILE A 30 -6.02 -4.31 -5.56
N VAL A 31 -6.40 -3.27 -6.30
CA VAL A 31 -5.67 -2.00 -6.33
C VAL A 31 -6.21 -1.08 -5.23
N SER A 32 -5.43 -0.92 -4.17
CA SER A 32 -5.78 -0.17 -2.96
C SER A 32 -4.97 1.11 -2.88
N GLY A 33 -5.62 2.26 -2.72
CA GLY A 33 -4.97 3.56 -2.69
C GLY A 33 -5.92 4.69 -2.33
N ASP A 34 -5.39 5.90 -2.29
CA ASP A 34 -6.15 7.08 -1.90
C ASP A 34 -7.01 7.61 -3.07
N ASN A 35 -8.16 8.19 -2.71
CA ASN A 35 -9.11 8.85 -3.60
C ASN A 35 -9.59 10.19 -3.02
N ARG A 36 -8.85 10.78 -2.07
CA ARG A 36 -9.17 12.07 -1.45
C ARG A 36 -9.09 13.25 -2.41
N ASP A 37 -8.31 13.14 -3.49
CA ASP A 37 -8.27 14.16 -4.54
C ASP A 37 -9.30 13.81 -5.63
N LYS A 38 -10.32 14.67 -5.81
CA LYS A 38 -11.36 14.49 -6.84
C LYS A 38 -10.79 14.45 -8.25
N ASN A 39 -9.58 14.99 -8.46
CA ASN A 39 -8.89 15.00 -9.74
C ASN A 39 -7.83 13.88 -9.88
N TYR A 40 -7.57 13.10 -8.82
CA TYR A 40 -6.52 12.05 -8.82
C TYR A 40 -6.98 10.77 -8.09
N ASN A 41 -7.47 9.79 -8.86
CA ASN A 41 -7.91 8.50 -8.33
C ASN A 41 -6.82 7.44 -8.57
N GLU A 42 -6.01 7.20 -7.54
CA GLU A 42 -4.86 6.29 -7.62
C GLU A 42 -5.27 4.84 -7.97
N PRO A 43 -6.31 4.23 -7.35
CA PRO A 43 -6.81 2.92 -7.78
C PRO A 43 -7.25 2.85 -9.24
N LYS A 44 -7.89 3.90 -9.77
CA LYS A 44 -8.31 3.98 -11.17
C LYS A 44 -7.09 4.00 -12.10
N MET A 45 -6.03 4.73 -11.74
CA MET A 45 -4.79 4.76 -12.51
C MET A 45 -4.07 3.41 -12.49
N MET A 46 -3.94 2.77 -11.32
CA MET A 46 -3.36 1.44 -11.20
C MET A 46 -4.12 0.42 -12.07
N LYS A 47 -5.46 0.43 -11.99
CA LYS A 47 -6.30 -0.45 -12.80
C LYS A 47 -6.10 -0.23 -14.29
N LYS A 48 -6.09 1.03 -14.74
CA LYS A 48 -5.84 1.38 -16.16
C LYS A 48 -4.48 0.89 -16.63
N GLU A 49 -3.44 1.06 -15.81
CA GLU A 49 -2.08 0.64 -16.15
C GLU A 49 -1.96 -0.90 -16.23
N LEU A 50 -2.58 -1.64 -15.30
CA LEU A 50 -2.58 -3.10 -15.34
C LEU A 50 -3.35 -3.66 -16.55
N ILE A 51 -4.46 -3.02 -16.93
CA ILE A 51 -5.18 -3.35 -18.17
C ILE A 51 -4.29 -3.10 -19.38
N ARG A 52 -3.59 -1.96 -19.43
CA ARG A 52 -2.65 -1.63 -20.50
C ARG A 52 -1.50 -2.63 -20.62
N LYS A 53 -1.10 -3.26 -19.51
CA LYS A 53 -0.10 -4.34 -19.48
C LYS A 53 -0.66 -5.71 -19.93
N GLY A 54 -1.97 -5.84 -20.14
CA GLY A 54 -2.60 -7.05 -20.64
C GLY A 54 -3.30 -7.90 -19.57
N ILE A 55 -3.55 -7.36 -18.37
CA ILE A 55 -4.40 -8.04 -17.37
C ILE A 55 -5.87 -7.75 -17.68
N PRO A 56 -6.71 -8.77 -17.89
CA PRO A 56 -8.12 -8.54 -18.15
C PRO A 56 -8.82 -7.83 -16.99
N ASN A 57 -9.71 -6.89 -17.32
CA ASN A 57 -10.42 -6.02 -16.37
C ASN A 57 -11.11 -6.78 -15.22
N TYR A 58 -11.68 -7.96 -15.51
CA TYR A 58 -12.42 -8.78 -14.55
C TYR A 58 -11.52 -9.45 -13.49
N PHE A 59 -10.19 -9.39 -13.63
CA PHE A 59 -9.26 -9.81 -12.59
C PHE A 59 -8.86 -8.69 -11.61
N ILE A 60 -9.29 -7.44 -11.85
CA ILE A 60 -8.81 -6.27 -11.10
C ILE A 60 -9.98 -5.58 -10.36
N TYR A 61 -9.91 -5.60 -9.04
CA TYR A 61 -10.84 -4.91 -8.14
C TYR A 61 -10.22 -3.62 -7.61
N LYS A 62 -11.03 -2.58 -7.39
CA LYS A 62 -10.56 -1.32 -6.81
C LYS A 62 -10.95 -1.28 -5.33
N ASP A 63 -10.01 -0.90 -4.48
CA ASP A 63 -10.28 -0.45 -3.12
C ASP A 63 -10.00 1.05 -3.00
N ILE A 64 -11.08 1.85 -2.95
CA ILE A 64 -11.05 3.32 -3.02
C ILE A 64 -10.86 3.95 -1.63
N SER A 65 -10.89 3.15 -0.56
CA SER A 65 -10.76 3.61 0.84
C SER A 65 -9.45 3.15 1.49
N GLY A 66 -8.48 2.74 0.67
CA GLY A 66 -7.18 2.20 1.07
C GLY A 66 -6.15 3.28 1.44
N ILE A 67 -6.48 4.16 2.37
CA ILE A 67 -5.68 5.36 2.70
C ILE A 67 -4.39 5.07 3.48
N SER A 68 -4.19 3.84 3.97
CA SER A 68 -2.98 3.44 4.68
C SER A 68 -2.72 1.94 4.55
N THR A 69 -1.52 1.50 4.93
CA THR A 69 -1.15 0.08 4.97
C THR A 69 -2.08 -0.74 5.86
N ILE A 70 -2.41 -0.23 7.06
CA ILE A 70 -3.32 -0.91 7.99
C ILE A 70 -4.74 -0.98 7.43
N HIS A 71 -5.25 0.10 6.82
CA HIS A 71 -6.57 0.08 6.18
C HIS A 71 -6.61 -0.93 5.03
N SER A 72 -5.58 -0.97 4.19
CA SER A 72 -5.51 -1.93 3.09
C SER A 72 -5.56 -3.38 3.60
N VAL A 73 -4.75 -3.73 4.60
CA VAL A 73 -4.73 -5.09 5.19
C VAL A 73 -6.09 -5.44 5.80
N ILE A 74 -6.66 -4.56 6.63
CA ILE A 74 -7.94 -4.79 7.29
C ILE A 74 -9.06 -4.94 6.25
N ARG A 75 -9.04 -4.15 5.17
CA ARG A 75 -10.09 -4.19 4.15
C ARG A 75 -10.00 -5.41 3.26
N VAL A 76 -8.80 -5.85 2.88
CA VAL A 76 -8.62 -7.14 2.20
C VAL A 76 -9.24 -8.27 3.01
N TYR A 77 -9.05 -8.25 4.33
CA TYR A 77 -9.69 -9.21 5.23
C TYR A 77 -11.21 -9.02 5.35
N LYS A 78 -11.69 -7.84 5.75
CA LYS A 78 -13.09 -7.62 6.13
C LYS A 78 -14.04 -7.39 4.95
N ILE A 79 -13.56 -6.82 3.84
CA ILE A 79 -14.39 -6.44 2.68
C ILE A 79 -14.23 -7.46 1.56
N PHE A 80 -13.00 -7.87 1.27
CA PHE A 80 -12.73 -8.84 0.20
C PHE A 80 -12.70 -10.29 0.70
N ASN A 81 -12.91 -10.50 2.01
CA ASN A 81 -12.98 -11.81 2.66
C ASN A 81 -11.76 -12.70 2.40
N GLN A 82 -10.57 -12.10 2.29
CA GLN A 82 -9.33 -12.83 2.04
C GLN A 82 -8.49 -12.92 3.31
N ARG A 83 -8.20 -14.14 3.74
CA ARG A 83 -7.30 -14.43 4.87
C ARG A 83 -5.87 -14.72 4.45
N LYS A 84 -5.67 -15.10 3.17
CA LYS A 84 -4.38 -15.40 2.55
C LYS A 84 -4.17 -14.51 1.34
N PHE A 85 -3.15 -13.67 1.34
CA PHE A 85 -2.91 -12.74 0.24
C PHE A 85 -1.46 -12.24 0.16
N THR A 86 -1.10 -11.78 -1.04
CA THR A 86 0.21 -11.16 -1.31
C THR A 86 0.07 -9.65 -1.35
N ILE A 87 0.88 -8.94 -0.57
CA ILE A 87 1.03 -7.49 -0.66
C ILE A 87 2.19 -7.16 -1.60
N ILE A 88 1.91 -6.33 -2.61
CA ILE A 88 2.88 -5.94 -3.63
C ILE A 88 3.17 -4.44 -3.47
N SER A 89 4.29 -4.13 -2.86
CA SER A 89 4.74 -2.76 -2.62
C SER A 89 6.27 -2.71 -2.44
N GLN A 90 6.81 -1.58 -2.01
CA GLN A 90 8.21 -1.50 -1.59
C GLN A 90 8.43 -2.22 -0.26
N LYS A 91 9.68 -2.65 -0.04
CA LYS A 91 10.10 -3.45 1.12
C LYS A 91 9.52 -2.98 2.46
N PHE A 92 9.65 -1.69 2.77
CA PHE A 92 9.18 -1.14 4.04
C PHE A 92 7.65 -1.20 4.22
N HIS A 93 6.88 -1.03 3.14
CA HIS A 93 5.42 -1.18 3.19
C HIS A 93 5.02 -2.64 3.36
N ASN A 94 5.74 -3.55 2.70
CA ASN A 94 5.52 -4.98 2.82
C ASN A 94 5.84 -5.49 4.23
N GLU A 95 6.96 -5.08 4.82
CA GLU A 95 7.32 -5.41 6.22
C GLU A 95 6.22 -4.98 7.20
N ARG A 96 5.72 -3.74 7.04
CA ARG A 96 4.60 -3.24 7.85
C ARG A 96 3.32 -4.05 7.62
N ALA A 97 3.00 -4.39 6.37
CA ALA A 97 1.80 -5.14 6.06
C ALA A 97 1.84 -6.58 6.61
N ILE A 98 3.01 -7.24 6.53
CA ILE A 98 3.23 -8.56 7.11
C ILE A 98 3.09 -8.50 8.63
N PHE A 99 3.70 -7.51 9.29
CA PHE A 99 3.55 -7.31 10.73
C PHE A 99 2.08 -7.18 11.14
N ILE A 100 1.32 -6.32 10.46
CA ILE A 100 -0.12 -6.15 10.72
C ILE A 100 -0.89 -7.44 10.45
N GLY A 101 -0.58 -8.14 9.35
CA GLY A 101 -1.18 -9.43 9.01
C GLY A 101 -0.98 -10.48 10.12
N ASN A 102 0.25 -10.59 10.62
CA ASN A 102 0.60 -11.49 11.72
C ASN A 102 -0.17 -11.16 12.99
N CYS A 103 -0.25 -9.88 13.37
CA CYS A 103 -1.04 -9.44 14.53
C CYS A 103 -2.54 -9.76 14.39
N LEU A 104 -3.05 -9.88 13.17
CA LEU A 104 -4.45 -10.19 12.87
C LEU A 104 -4.69 -11.69 12.59
N GLY A 105 -3.67 -12.55 12.67
CA GLY A 105 -3.78 -13.98 12.35
C GLY A 105 -4.10 -14.25 10.87
N LEU A 106 -3.53 -13.44 9.96
CA LEU A 106 -3.68 -13.53 8.51
C LEU A 106 -2.40 -14.10 7.87
N ASP A 107 -2.55 -14.87 6.79
CA ASP A 107 -1.44 -15.41 5.99
C ASP A 107 -1.04 -14.37 4.92
N VAL A 108 -0.18 -13.43 5.31
CA VAL A 108 0.25 -12.32 4.46
C VAL A 108 1.70 -12.50 4.04
N ILE A 109 1.92 -12.56 2.73
CA ILE A 109 3.27 -12.55 2.16
C ILE A 109 3.54 -11.24 1.42
N GLY A 110 4.78 -10.75 1.48
CA GLY A 110 5.20 -9.53 0.80
C GLY A 110 6.00 -9.84 -0.47
N PHE A 111 5.65 -9.19 -1.58
CA PHE A 111 6.48 -9.19 -2.79
C PHE A 111 7.06 -7.79 -3.01
N ASN A 112 8.38 -7.69 -2.87
CA ASN A 112 9.09 -6.42 -2.98
C ASN A 112 9.19 -6.00 -4.44
N ALA A 113 8.48 -4.95 -4.80
CA ALA A 113 8.72 -4.25 -6.05
C ALA A 113 10.14 -3.67 -6.08
N LYS A 114 10.70 -3.47 -7.28
CA LYS A 114 12.00 -2.85 -7.46
C LYS A 114 12.04 -1.50 -6.72
N ASN A 115 13.14 -1.26 -6.01
CA ASN A 115 13.39 0.00 -5.32
C ASN A 115 14.22 0.94 -6.20
N LEU A 116 14.12 2.25 -5.94
CA LEU A 116 15.06 3.24 -6.44
C LEU A 116 16.33 3.18 -5.59
N THR A 117 17.50 3.30 -6.22
CA THR A 117 18.82 3.30 -5.57
C THR A 117 19.17 4.64 -4.92
N PHE A 118 18.40 5.71 -5.15
CA PHE A 118 18.62 7.02 -4.53
C PHE A 118 18.18 7.03 -3.05
N ASP A 119 19.14 7.36 -2.19
CA ASP A 119 19.15 7.46 -0.72
C ASP A 119 17.89 6.99 0.04
N PHE A 120 17.61 5.69 -0.08
CA PHE A 120 16.52 5.00 0.62
C PHE A 120 16.59 5.16 2.14
N LYS A 121 17.79 5.30 2.70
CA LYS A 121 17.99 5.54 4.13
C LYS A 121 17.42 6.90 4.55
N MET A 122 17.66 7.94 3.76
CA MET A 122 17.14 9.29 4.02
C MET A 122 15.61 9.32 3.99
N GLN A 123 14.98 8.74 2.96
CA GLN A 123 13.51 8.73 2.85
C GLN A 123 12.84 7.89 3.94
N ILE A 124 13.44 6.75 4.31
CA ILE A 124 13.00 5.94 5.46
C ILE A 124 13.07 6.77 6.73
N ARG A 125 14.20 7.43 6.98
CA ARG A 125 14.39 8.25 8.18
C ARG A 125 13.33 9.34 8.27
N GLU A 126 13.10 10.07 7.19
CA GLU A 126 12.09 11.14 7.16
C GLU A 126 10.67 10.61 7.35
N PHE A 127 10.35 9.45 6.76
CA PHE A 127 9.04 8.83 6.93
C PHE A 127 8.80 8.34 8.37
N PHE A 128 9.78 7.67 8.98
CA PHE A 128 9.70 7.25 10.39
C PHE A 128 9.66 8.45 11.32
N ALA A 129 10.40 9.53 11.01
CA ALA A 129 10.30 10.78 11.77
C ALA A 129 8.89 11.37 11.71
N ARG A 130 8.23 11.35 10.54
CA ARG A 130 6.83 11.82 10.39
C ARG A 130 5.84 10.94 11.14
N ILE A 131 5.98 9.61 11.09
CA ILE A 131 5.13 8.71 11.89
C ILE A 131 5.35 8.92 13.37
N LYS A 132 6.62 9.00 13.82
CA LYS A 132 6.95 9.26 15.22
C LYS A 132 6.31 10.56 15.69
N ALA A 133 6.40 11.63 14.89
CA ALA A 133 5.76 12.90 15.19
C ALA A 133 4.23 12.78 15.32
N ILE A 134 3.56 12.06 14.40
CA ILE A 134 2.11 11.83 14.48
C ILE A 134 1.73 11.04 15.73
N VAL A 135 2.49 10.00 16.07
CA VAL A 135 2.27 9.18 17.27
C VAL A 135 2.50 10.02 18.54
N GLU A 136 3.55 10.83 18.57
CA GLU A 136 3.88 11.71 19.69
C GLU A 136 2.81 12.77 19.91
N ILE A 137 2.33 13.40 18.84
CA ILE A 137 1.18 14.32 18.88
C ILE A 137 -0.07 13.60 19.42
N PHE A 138 -0.39 12.40 18.90
CA PHE A 138 -1.55 11.63 19.34
C PHE A 138 -1.48 11.26 20.83
N PHE A 139 -0.31 10.81 21.32
CA PHE A 139 -0.10 10.54 22.74
C PHE A 139 -0.14 11.82 23.58
N SER A 140 0.34 12.95 23.06
CA SER A 140 0.25 14.24 23.75
C SER A 140 -1.20 14.70 23.91
N PHE A 141 -2.03 14.56 22.88
CA PHE A 141 -3.47 14.82 22.96
C PHE A 141 -4.18 13.90 23.97
N LEU A 142 -3.84 12.61 23.97
CA LEU A 142 -4.40 11.66 24.93
C LEU A 142 -4.02 11.99 26.39
N ARG A 143 -2.79 12.46 26.63
CA ARG A 143 -2.34 12.91 27.96
C ARG A 143 -3.09 14.16 28.42
N GLU A 144 -3.33 15.11 27.53
CA GLU A 144 -4.08 16.34 27.85
C GLU A 144 -5.54 16.06 28.19
N ILE A 145 -6.21 15.14 27.48
CA ILE A 145 -7.58 14.72 27.81
C ILE A 145 -7.63 14.05 29.19
N LYS A 146 -6.62 13.26 29.55
CA LYS A 146 -6.55 12.55 30.83
C LYS A 146 -6.16 13.46 32.02
N SER A 147 -5.59 14.63 31.78
CA SER A 147 -5.23 15.59 32.85
C SER A 147 -6.32 16.61 33.16
N ARG A 148 -7.42 16.63 32.38
CA ARG A 148 -8.56 17.54 32.55
C ARG A 148 -9.81 16.86 33.17
N GLY A 149 -9.69 15.59 33.57
CA GLY A 149 -10.72 14.85 34.31
C GLY A 149 -10.14 14.33 35.62
#